data_AF-A0A1G2SK26-F1
#
_entry.id   AF-A0A1G2SK26-F1
#
_cell.length_a   1.000
_cell.length_b   1.000
_cell.length_c   1.000
_cell.angle_alpha   90.00
_cell.angle_beta   90.00
_cell.angle_gamma   90.00
#
_symmetry.space_group_name_H-M   'P 1'
#
loop_
_entity.id
_entity.type
_entity.pdbx_description
1 polymer ?
#
loop_
_entity_poly.entity_id
_entity_poly.type
_entity_poly.pdbx_seq_one_letter_code
_entity_poly.pdbx_strand_id
1 'polypeptide(L)'
;MGFFEDSKPKISKREFEEARSALAGKGFSEREILEVQKIFRADLNDVREDDRGIDGKELDAALLWMREHIGEHAVSEKKLDILEAVLRKRL
;
A
#
# COMPACT_ATOMS: atom_id res chain seq x y z
N MET A 1 12.92 26.86 13.44
CA MET A 1 12.92 25.76 14.42
C MET A 1 12.65 24.49 13.64
N GLY A 2 13.67 23.65 13.50
CA GLY A 2 13.55 22.36 12.83
C GLY A 2 13.05 21.32 13.83
N PHE A 3 11.87 20.78 13.56
CA PHE A 3 11.37 19.54 14.12
C PHE A 3 10.96 18.68 12.92
N PHE A 4 11.95 18.20 12.18
CA PHE A 4 11.73 17.05 11.29
C PHE A 4 12.01 15.85 12.18
N GLU A 5 10.99 15.45 12.94
CA GLU A 5 11.01 14.18 13.65
C GLU A 5 11.32 13.05 12.66
N ASP A 6 12.07 12.08 13.17
CA ASP A 6 12.51 10.83 12.59
C ASP A 6 11.31 9.90 12.28
N SER A 7 10.25 10.45 11.68
CA SER A 7 9.11 9.68 11.20
C SER A 7 9.65 8.79 10.10
N LYS A 8 9.77 7.50 10.42
CA LYS A 8 10.01 6.44 9.44
C LYS A 8 9.18 6.74 8.19
N PRO A 9 9.73 6.55 6.98
CA PRO A 9 8.96 6.78 5.79
C PRO A 9 7.70 5.92 5.86
N LYS A 10 6.54 6.58 5.75
CA LYS A 10 5.22 5.98 5.75
C LYS A 10 4.47 6.52 4.57
N ILE A 11 3.76 5.65 3.87
CA ILE A 11 2.89 6.05 2.78
C ILE A 11 1.61 6.60 3.41
N SER A 12 1.42 7.92 3.30
CA SER A 12 0.18 8.55 3.74
C SER A 12 -1.00 8.16 2.85
N LYS A 13 -2.22 8.38 3.33
CA LYS A 13 -3.45 8.17 2.55
C LYS A 13 -3.41 8.87 1.18
N ARG A 14 -2.88 10.09 1.13
CA ARG A 14 -2.75 10.86 -0.11
C ARG A 14 -1.77 10.20 -1.08
N GLU A 15 -0.62 9.77 -0.59
CA GLU A 15 0.38 9.09 -1.42
C GLU A 15 -0.12 7.73 -1.92
N PHE A 16 -0.91 7.04 -1.10
CA PHE A 16 -1.59 5.81 -1.51
C PHE A 16 -2.61 6.08 -2.62
N GLU A 17 -3.37 7.18 -2.56
CA GLU A 17 -4.28 7.58 -3.65
C GLU A 17 -3.55 7.90 -4.96
N GLU A 18 -2.37 8.53 -4.88
CA GLU A 18 -1.50 8.71 -6.05
C GLU A 18 -0.98 7.37 -6.58
N ALA A 19 -0.60 6.45 -5.69
CA ALA A 19 -0.17 5.10 -6.06
C ALA A 19 -1.30 4.34 -6.76
N ARG A 20 -2.55 4.45 -6.30
CA ARG A 20 -3.73 3.85 -6.96
C ARG A 20 -3.88 4.33 -8.40
N SER A 21 -3.72 5.64 -8.63
CA SER A 21 -3.76 6.21 -9.99
C SER A 21 -2.64 5.63 -10.86
N ALA A 22 -1.44 5.45 -10.31
CA ALA A 22 -0.32 4.83 -11.02
C ALA A 22 -0.55 3.33 -11.32
N LEU A 23 -1.20 2.60 -10.41
CA LEU A 23 -1.55 1.18 -10.59
C LEU A 23 -2.60 1.00 -11.69
N ALA A 24 -3.60 1.87 -11.78
CA ALA A 24 -4.57 1.88 -12.86
C ALA A 24 -3.87 1.97 -14.24
N GLY A 25 -2.90 2.88 -14.37
CA GLY A 25 -2.08 3.00 -15.59
C GLY A 25 -1.18 1.81 -15.89
N LYS A 26 -0.97 0.90 -14.92
CA LYS A 26 -0.14 -0.31 -15.05
C LYS A 26 -0.96 -1.59 -15.27
N GLY A 27 -2.25 -1.47 -15.57
CA GLY A 27 -3.10 -2.60 -15.92
C GLY A 27 -3.81 -3.26 -14.74
N PHE A 28 -3.93 -2.56 -13.61
CA PHE A 28 -4.86 -2.96 -12.55
C PHE A 28 -6.27 -2.55 -12.91
N SER A 29 -7.22 -3.48 -12.78
CA SER A 29 -8.65 -3.16 -12.86
C SER A 29 -9.09 -2.40 -11.62
N GLU A 30 -10.19 -1.65 -11.75
CA GLU A 30 -10.79 -0.93 -10.62
C GLU A 30 -11.10 -1.86 -9.44
N ARG A 31 -11.58 -3.08 -9.73
CA ARG A 31 -11.84 -4.11 -8.72
C ARG A 31 -10.58 -4.52 -7.97
N GLU A 32 -9.47 -4.75 -8.67
CA GLU A 32 -8.18 -5.08 -8.03
C GLU A 32 -7.65 -3.94 -7.17
N ILE A 33 -7.78 -2.69 -7.64
CA ILE A 33 -7.38 -1.51 -6.88
C ILE A 33 -8.21 -1.38 -5.60
N LEU A 34 -9.52 -1.67 -5.67
CA LEU A 34 -10.40 -1.66 -4.50
C LEU A 34 -10.04 -2.77 -3.50
N GLU A 35 -9.68 -3.97 -3.97
CA GLU A 35 -9.21 -5.04 -3.09
C GLU A 35 -7.90 -4.65 -2.38
N VAL A 36 -6.94 -4.12 -3.12
CA VAL A 36 -5.69 -3.57 -2.54
C VAL A 36 -6.02 -2.49 -1.50
N GLN A 37 -6.92 -1.56 -1.83
CA GLN A 37 -7.33 -0.51 -0.89
C GLN A 37 -7.99 -1.08 0.38
N LYS A 38 -8.77 -2.15 0.28
CA LYS A 38 -9.39 -2.80 1.45
C LYS A 38 -8.34 -3.39 2.39
N ILE A 39 -7.31 -4.01 1.83
CA ILE A 39 -6.22 -4.63 2.60
C ILE A 39 -5.49 -3.55 3.42
N PHE A 40 -5.06 -2.48 2.77
CA PHE A 40 -4.35 -1.37 3.43
C PHE A 40 -5.27 -0.38 4.16
N ARG A 41 -6.60 -0.63 4.20
CA ARG A 41 -7.56 0.32 4.77
C ARG A 41 -7.34 0.51 6.26
N ALA A 42 -6.97 -0.55 6.96
CA ALA A 42 -6.73 -0.53 8.39
C ALA A 42 -5.58 0.41 8.73
N ASP A 43 -4.43 0.22 8.06
CA ASP A 43 -3.21 0.99 8.29
C ASP A 43 -3.39 2.48 7.88
N LEU A 44 -4.09 2.72 6.77
CA LEU A 44 -4.35 4.08 6.28
C LEU A 44 -5.36 4.88 7.10
N ASN A 45 -6.24 4.24 7.86
CA ASN A 45 -7.26 4.91 8.66
C ASN A 45 -7.11 4.62 10.16
N ASP A 46 -5.89 4.29 10.61
CA ASP A 46 -5.64 4.11 12.03
C ASP A 46 -5.96 5.40 12.80
N VAL A 47 -6.50 5.21 14.01
CA VAL A 47 -6.93 6.26 14.92
C VAL A 47 -5.71 6.97 15.50
N ARG A 48 -4.60 6.24 15.70
CA ARG A 48 -3.34 6.80 16.21
C ARG A 48 -2.58 7.46 15.08
N GLU A 49 -2.23 8.74 15.25
CA GLU A 49 -1.50 9.49 14.22
C GLU A 49 -0.12 8.89 13.95
N ASP A 50 0.57 8.40 14.98
CA ASP A 50 1.86 7.72 14.85
C ASP A 50 1.79 6.42 14.07
N ASP A 51 0.65 5.70 14.13
CA ASP A 51 0.46 4.42 13.44
C ASP A 51 -0.17 4.63 12.04
N ARG A 52 -0.73 5.81 11.75
CA ARG A 52 -1.40 6.09 10.48
C ARG A 52 -0.44 6.10 9.30
N GLY A 53 -0.78 5.34 8.27
CA GLY A 53 0.00 5.22 7.03
C GLY A 53 0.47 3.78 6.86
N ILE A 54 1.21 3.52 5.78
CA ILE A 54 1.79 2.19 5.53
C ILE A 54 3.30 2.30 5.65
N ASP A 55 3.88 1.66 6.65
CA ASP A 55 5.32 1.52 6.77
C ASP A 55 5.86 0.31 5.99
N GLY A 56 7.19 0.23 5.83
CA GLY A 56 7.82 -0.85 5.06
C GLY A 56 7.48 -2.26 5.57
N LYS A 57 7.34 -2.46 6.88
CA LYS A 57 7.00 -3.76 7.46
C LYS A 57 5.54 -4.12 7.21
N GLU A 58 4.64 -3.14 7.31
CA GLU A 58 3.22 -3.31 7.00
C GLU A 58 3.03 -3.64 5.51
N LEU A 59 3.79 -2.98 4.63
CA LEU A 59 3.82 -3.30 3.20
C LEU A 59 4.29 -4.74 2.95
N ASP A 60 5.43 -5.15 3.51
CA ASP A 60 5.96 -6.50 3.33
C ASP A 60 4.98 -7.57 3.89
N ALA A 61 4.35 -7.30 5.05
CA ALA A 61 3.35 -8.19 5.65
C ALA A 61 2.07 -8.32 4.80
N ALA A 62 1.56 -7.21 4.28
CA ALA A 62 0.40 -7.21 3.39
C ALA A 62 0.70 -7.93 2.08
N LEU A 63 1.88 -7.70 1.48
CA LEU A 63 2.30 -8.39 0.25
C LEU A 63 2.48 -9.89 0.48
N LEU A 64 3.03 -10.31 1.62
CA LEU A 64 3.14 -11.73 1.97
C LEU A 64 1.76 -12.36 2.09
N TRP A 65 0.85 -11.73 2.84
CA TRP A 65 -0.51 -12.20 3.00
C TRP A 65 -1.22 -12.32 1.64
N MET A 66 -1.04 -11.34 0.76
CA MET A 66 -1.57 -11.37 -0.61
C MET A 66 -0.99 -12.51 -1.45
N ARG A 67 0.30 -12.78 -1.34
CA ARG A 67 0.92 -13.92 -2.05
C ARG A 67 0.35 -15.25 -1.55
N GLU A 68 0.13 -15.40 -0.25
CA GLU A 68 -0.44 -16.60 0.36
C GLU A 68 -1.94 -16.76 0.02
N HIS A 69 -2.67 -15.66 -0.10
CA HIS A 69 -4.12 -15.63 -0.34
C HIS A 69 -4.47 -15.19 -1.76
N ILE A 70 -3.64 -15.56 -2.73
CA ILE A 70 -3.79 -15.14 -4.13
C ILE A 70 -5.09 -15.62 -4.79
N GLY A 71 -5.72 -16.66 -4.23
CA GLY A 71 -7.03 -17.12 -4.65
C GLY A 71 -8.20 -16.28 -4.10
N GLU A 72 -7.98 -15.50 -3.04
CA GLU A 72 -9.01 -14.68 -2.39
C GLU A 72 -9.15 -13.30 -3.03
N HIS A 73 -8.07 -12.78 -3.59
CA HIS A 73 -8.09 -11.55 -4.37
C HIS A 73 -7.71 -11.80 -5.83
N ALA A 74 -8.33 -11.09 -6.77
CA ALA A 74 -8.08 -11.26 -8.20
C ALA A 74 -6.72 -10.71 -8.69
N VAL A 75 -5.77 -10.42 -7.79
CA VAL A 75 -4.46 -9.83 -8.08
C VAL A 75 -3.42 -10.93 -8.29
N SER A 76 -2.81 -11.00 -9.46
CA SER A 76 -1.77 -11.99 -9.78
C SER A 76 -0.40 -11.63 -9.19
N GLU A 77 0.51 -12.60 -9.05
CA GLU A 77 1.85 -12.38 -8.46
C GLU A 77 2.62 -11.28 -9.19
N LYS A 78 2.57 -11.29 -10.53
CA LYS A 78 3.18 -10.23 -11.34
C LYS A 78 2.67 -8.83 -11.01
N LYS A 79 1.39 -8.72 -10.63
CA LYS A 79 0.80 -7.46 -10.19
C LYS A 79 1.25 -7.12 -8.77
N LEU A 80 1.40 -8.09 -7.87
CA LEU A 80 1.97 -7.86 -6.54
C LEU A 80 3.39 -7.30 -6.62
N ASP A 81 4.24 -7.81 -7.50
CA ASP A 81 5.57 -7.23 -7.76
C ASP A 81 5.50 -5.78 -8.26
N ILE A 82 4.53 -5.45 -9.11
CA ILE A 82 4.29 -4.07 -9.56
C ILE A 82 3.83 -3.20 -8.40
N LEU A 83 2.90 -3.70 -7.58
CA LEU A 83 2.38 -3.01 -6.40
C LEU A 83 3.50 -2.67 -5.42
N GLU A 84 4.33 -3.66 -5.10
CA GLU A 84 5.52 -3.50 -4.27
C GLU A 84 6.43 -2.42 -4.84
N ALA A 85 6.78 -2.50 -6.12
CA ALA A 85 7.67 -1.53 -6.76
C ALA A 85 7.09 -0.10 -6.80
N VAL A 86 5.77 0.06 -6.84
CA VAL A 86 5.10 1.36 -6.81
C VAL A 86 5.09 1.93 -5.39
N LEU A 87 4.77 1.11 -4.39
CA LEU A 87 4.66 1.53 -3.00
C LEU A 87 6.05 1.73 -2.36
N ARG A 88 7.02 0.84 -2.59
CA ARG A 88 8.42 1.00 -2.13
C ARG A 88 9.10 2.26 -2.66
N LYS A 89 8.68 2.81 -3.80
CA LYS A 89 9.22 4.08 -4.32
C LYS A 89 8.76 5.30 -3.51
N ARG A 90 7.74 5.14 -2.67
CA ARG A 90 7.17 6.18 -1.81
C ARG A 90 7.64 6.07 -0.36
N LEU A 91 8.36 5.00 -0.03
CA LEU A 91 9.09 4.81 1.22
C LEU A 91 10.53 5.31 1.05
#